data_AF-A0A845U7N8-F1
#
_entry.id   AF-A0A845U7N8-F1
#
_cell.length_a   1.000
_cell.length_b   1.000
_cell.length_c   1.000
_cell.angle_alpha   90.00
_cell.angle_beta   90.00
_cell.angle_gamma   90.00
#
_symmetry.space_group_name_H-M   'P 1'
#
loop_
_entity.id
_entity.type
_entity.pdbx_description
1 polymer ?
#
loop_
_entity_poly.entity_id
_entity_poly.type
_entity_poly.pdbx_seq_one_letter_code
_entity_poly.pdbx_strand_id
1 'polypeptide(L)'
;MFVATCAYFQPFGLDAPLAALLGLALALAVVLFEIRLERATLQRLIGASLGAILGIFGAYLSTLVLSQTSIVGNARSFLDVSLLIVLAYVGMVVGASKGGLLNLQALSVFGGERSTERIFKVLDTSVIIDGRVADICEARFLDGTLLIPQFVLRELQMVADSSDSLKRQRGRRGLEVLQRIQKMSGIDVQIAEDDFANVPDVDMKLIEMAKLYDAKIITNDYNLNKVATLQGLEILNINQLANALKPVVLPGEIMRVFILREGKEYNQGVAYLDDGTMVVVDGARRLINKTIDVTVTSVHQTTAGKMIFGRVDERGSQSNSPAHVQASSSSTTAPSTSQASPALSGDVTSSVENSSARAATVGGDGHAEVRASESRSASQPPRPVVPEPSRS
;
A
#
# COMPACT_ATOMS: atom_id res chain seq x y z
N MET A 1 -0.47 -49.42 -30.41
CA MET A 1 0.11 -50.35 -29.42
C MET A 1 -0.91 -51.35 -28.91
N PHE A 2 -1.96 -50.95 -28.18
CA PHE A 2 -2.97 -51.87 -27.62
C PHE A 2 -3.59 -52.88 -28.60
N VAL A 3 -3.97 -52.46 -29.81
CA VAL A 3 -4.52 -53.35 -30.85
C VAL A 3 -3.52 -54.43 -31.27
N ALA A 4 -2.24 -54.07 -31.43
CA ALA A 4 -1.18 -55.01 -31.80
C ALA A 4 -0.86 -55.99 -30.66
N THR A 5 -0.91 -55.52 -29.41
CA THR A 5 -0.73 -56.36 -28.22
C THR A 5 -1.88 -57.36 -28.05
N CYS A 6 -3.14 -56.95 -28.24
CA CYS A 6 -4.29 -57.86 -28.18
C CYS A 6 -4.30 -58.87 -29.34
N ALA A 7 -3.87 -58.46 -30.54
CA ALA A 7 -3.74 -59.38 -31.68
C ALA A 7 -2.62 -60.41 -31.48
N TYR A 8 -1.54 -60.06 -30.79
CA TYR A 8 -0.40 -60.95 -30.52
C TYR A 8 -0.65 -61.92 -29.36
N PHE A 9 -1.30 -61.47 -28.27
CA PHE A 9 -1.51 -62.29 -27.07
C PHE A 9 -2.79 -63.13 -27.07
N GLN A 10 -3.71 -62.92 -28.02
CA GLN A 10 -5.00 -63.64 -28.14
C GLN A 10 -5.67 -63.94 -26.78
N PRO A 11 -5.93 -62.90 -25.96
CA PRO A 11 -6.54 -63.13 -24.65
C PRO A 11 -7.88 -63.86 -24.83
N PHE A 12 -8.10 -64.90 -24.03
CA PHE A 12 -9.31 -65.75 -24.03
C PHE A 12 -9.48 -66.73 -25.22
N GLY A 13 -8.46 -66.95 -26.06
CA GLY A 13 -8.51 -67.95 -27.16
C GLY A 13 -9.44 -67.56 -28.31
N LEU A 14 -9.69 -66.26 -28.49
CA LEU A 14 -10.56 -65.71 -29.52
C LEU A 14 -9.83 -65.58 -30.87
N ASP A 15 -10.55 -65.76 -31.98
CA ASP A 15 -10.02 -65.59 -33.34
C ASP A 15 -9.38 -64.20 -33.53
N ALA A 16 -8.28 -64.15 -34.29
CA ALA A 16 -7.48 -62.94 -34.53
C ALA A 16 -8.26 -61.65 -34.87
N PRO A 17 -9.32 -61.65 -35.71
CA PRO A 17 -10.12 -60.45 -35.96
C PRO A 17 -10.91 -59.97 -34.74
N LEU A 18 -11.39 -60.89 -33.90
CA LEU A 18 -12.19 -60.60 -32.71
C LEU A 18 -11.30 -60.04 -31.58
N ALA A 19 -10.07 -60.57 -31.44
CA ALA A 19 -9.06 -60.04 -30.54
C ALA A 19 -8.59 -58.62 -30.95
N ALA A 20 -8.46 -58.36 -32.25
CA ALA A 20 -8.14 -57.02 -32.76
C ALA A 20 -9.27 -56.02 -32.50
N LEU A 21 -10.53 -56.44 -32.64
CA LEU A 21 -11.71 -55.61 -32.36
C LEU A 21 -11.82 -55.28 -30.87
N LEU A 22 -11.55 -56.26 -30.00
CA LEU A 22 -11.47 -56.05 -28.54
C LEU A 22 -10.37 -55.03 -28.18
N GLY A 23 -9.20 -55.16 -28.81
CA GLY A 23 -8.09 -54.22 -28.62
C GLY A 23 -8.42 -52.80 -29.07
N LEU A 24 -9.19 -52.65 -30.16
CA LEU A 24 -9.66 -51.35 -30.65
C LEU A 24 -10.70 -50.74 -29.71
N ALA A 25 -11.63 -51.54 -29.20
CA ALA A 25 -12.62 -51.09 -28.22
C ALA A 25 -11.96 -50.62 -26.91
N LEU A 26 -10.96 -51.35 -26.41
CA LEU A 26 -10.19 -50.95 -25.23
C LEU A 26 -9.39 -49.66 -25.48
N ALA A 27 -8.74 -49.54 -26.64
CA ALA A 27 -8.01 -48.32 -26.99
C ALA A 27 -8.94 -47.10 -27.04
N LEU A 28 -10.13 -47.24 -27.63
CA LEU A 28 -11.13 -46.17 -27.67
C LEU A 28 -11.62 -45.80 -26.27
N ALA A 29 -11.85 -46.78 -25.41
CA ALA A 29 -12.26 -46.55 -24.03
C ALA A 29 -11.18 -45.77 -23.23
N VAL A 30 -9.90 -46.10 -23.41
CA VAL A 30 -8.78 -45.39 -22.77
C VAL A 30 -8.71 -43.94 -23.25
N VAL A 31 -8.82 -43.69 -24.56
CA VAL A 31 -8.79 -42.32 -25.11
C VAL A 31 -10.00 -41.51 -24.63
N LEU A 32 -11.19 -42.10 -24.59
CA LEU A 32 -12.38 -41.43 -24.03
C LEU A 32 -12.20 -41.10 -22.54
N PHE A 33 -11.55 -41.98 -21.80
CA PHE A 33 -11.25 -41.76 -20.38
C PHE A 33 -10.21 -40.65 -20.19
N GLU A 34 -9.16 -40.62 -21.01
CA GLU A 34 -8.13 -39.57 -21.02
C GLU A 34 -8.75 -38.19 -21.28
N ILE A 35 -9.57 -38.06 -22.33
CA ILE A 35 -10.29 -36.80 -22.64
C ILE A 35 -11.22 -36.37 -21.50
N ARG A 36 -11.83 -37.33 -20.79
CA ARG A 36 -12.67 -37.05 -19.61
C ARG A 36 -11.83 -36.58 -18.41
N LEU A 37 -10.63 -37.13 -18.23
CA LEU A 37 -9.70 -36.75 -17.16
C LEU A 37 -9.13 -35.35 -17.37
N GLU A 38 -8.75 -35.00 -18.59
CA GLU A 38 -8.24 -33.65 -18.90
C GLU A 38 -9.27 -32.55 -18.63
N ARG A 39 -10.55 -32.86 -18.80
CA ARG A 39 -11.66 -31.93 -18.52
C ARG A 39 -12.12 -31.95 -17.07
N ALA A 40 -11.57 -32.85 -16.23
CA ALA A 40 -11.93 -32.95 -14.83
C ALA A 40 -11.11 -31.95 -14.00
N THR A 41 -11.80 -31.06 -13.28
CA THR A 41 -11.16 -30.18 -12.29
C THR A 41 -10.50 -31.01 -11.18
N LEU A 42 -9.35 -30.56 -10.66
CA LEU A 42 -8.60 -31.24 -9.59
C LEU A 42 -9.47 -31.60 -8.37
N GLN A 43 -10.40 -30.71 -7.99
CA GLN A 43 -11.36 -30.92 -6.90
C GLN A 43 -12.27 -32.15 -7.12
N ARG A 44 -12.74 -32.35 -8.36
CA ARG A 44 -13.55 -33.51 -8.73
C ARG A 44 -12.73 -34.80 -8.69
N LEU A 45 -11.45 -34.74 -9.08
CA LEU A 45 -10.56 -35.89 -9.05
C LEU A 45 -10.25 -36.33 -7.61
N ILE A 46 -9.94 -35.37 -6.72
CA ILE A 46 -9.72 -35.63 -5.28
C ILE A 46 -11.00 -36.13 -4.61
N GLY A 47 -12.15 -35.51 -4.93
CA GLY A 47 -13.44 -35.98 -4.41
C GLY A 47 -13.76 -37.39 -4.89
N ALA A 48 -13.53 -37.70 -6.16
CA ALA A 48 -13.76 -39.03 -6.73
C ALA A 48 -12.88 -40.10 -6.07
N SER A 49 -11.61 -39.81 -5.79
CA SER A 49 -10.70 -40.76 -5.13
C SER A 49 -11.10 -40.99 -3.68
N LEU A 50 -11.39 -39.95 -2.90
CA LEU A 50 -11.88 -40.07 -1.52
C LEU A 50 -13.20 -40.85 -1.46
N GLY A 51 -14.13 -40.51 -2.36
CA GLY A 51 -15.42 -41.17 -2.45
C GLY A 51 -15.31 -42.65 -2.83
N ALA A 52 -14.41 -43.00 -3.76
CA ALA A 52 -14.14 -44.39 -4.12
C ALA A 52 -13.54 -45.18 -2.94
N ILE A 53 -12.60 -44.58 -2.19
CA ILE A 53 -12.01 -45.21 -0.98
C ILE A 53 -13.10 -45.48 0.06
N LEU A 54 -13.97 -44.49 0.33
CA LEU A 54 -15.09 -44.65 1.26
C LEU A 54 -16.11 -45.68 0.77
N GLY A 55 -16.37 -45.74 -0.53
CA GLY A 55 -17.23 -46.75 -1.15
C GLY A 55 -16.68 -48.17 -0.98
N ILE A 56 -15.39 -48.37 -1.26
CA ILE A 56 -14.70 -49.66 -1.06
C ILE A 56 -14.69 -50.05 0.42
N PHE A 57 -14.45 -49.09 1.31
CA PHE A 57 -14.50 -49.32 2.75
C PHE A 57 -15.91 -49.73 3.21
N GLY A 58 -16.95 -49.06 2.70
CA GLY A 58 -18.35 -49.43 2.96
C GLY A 58 -18.70 -50.83 2.43
N ALA A 59 -18.19 -51.20 1.25
CA ALA A 59 -18.34 -52.53 0.69
C ALA A 59 -17.66 -53.59 1.58
N TYR A 60 -16.44 -53.32 2.06
CA TYR A 60 -15.72 -54.20 2.96
C TYR A 60 -16.48 -54.45 4.26
N LEU A 61 -17.02 -53.39 4.89
CA LEU A 61 -17.87 -53.53 6.08
C LEU A 61 -19.14 -54.34 5.79
N SER A 62 -19.74 -54.15 4.63
CA SER A 62 -20.94 -54.89 4.23
C SER A 62 -20.67 -56.37 4.02
N THR A 63 -19.53 -56.72 3.41
CA THR A 63 -19.06 -58.11 3.29
C THR A 63 -18.82 -58.75 4.66
N LEU A 64 -18.34 -57.98 5.65
CA LEU A 64 -18.18 -58.46 7.02
C LEU A 64 -19.54 -58.84 7.65
N VAL A 65 -20.60 -58.09 7.38
CA VAL A 65 -21.97 -58.40 7.84
C VAL A 65 -22.57 -59.59 7.07
N LEU A 66 -22.44 -59.61 5.74
CA LEU A 66 -22.85 -60.75 4.91
C LEU A 66 -22.15 -62.04 5.33
N SER A 67 -20.93 -61.93 5.89
CA SER A 67 -20.17 -63.09 6.34
C SER A 67 -20.81 -63.87 7.47
N GLN A 68 -21.66 -63.22 8.28
CA GLN A 68 -22.36 -63.82 9.41
C GLN A 68 -23.73 -64.39 9.01
N THR A 69 -24.15 -64.23 7.75
CA THR A 69 -25.46 -64.69 7.27
C THR A 69 -25.33 -66.04 6.55
N SER A 70 -26.26 -66.96 6.80
CA SER A 70 -26.28 -68.33 6.24
C SER A 70 -26.75 -68.37 4.77
N ILE A 71 -26.04 -67.68 3.87
CA ILE A 71 -26.32 -67.66 2.43
C ILE A 71 -25.49 -68.75 1.72
N VAL A 72 -26.04 -69.36 0.66
CA VAL A 72 -25.33 -70.31 -0.22
C VAL A 72 -24.06 -69.68 -0.79
N GLY A 73 -22.93 -70.39 -0.73
CA GLY A 73 -21.59 -69.83 -1.02
C GLY A 73 -21.46 -69.12 -2.37
N ASN A 74 -22.07 -69.66 -3.44
CA ASN A 74 -22.00 -69.04 -4.77
C ASN A 74 -22.79 -67.72 -4.85
N ALA A 75 -23.95 -67.66 -4.21
CA ALA A 75 -24.77 -66.45 -4.16
C ALA A 75 -24.09 -65.36 -3.30
N ARG A 76 -23.40 -65.76 -2.23
CA ARG A 76 -22.63 -64.85 -1.39
C ARG A 76 -21.46 -64.21 -2.16
N SER A 77 -20.64 -65.02 -2.83
CA SER A 77 -19.53 -64.49 -3.63
C SER A 77 -20.01 -63.54 -4.74
N PHE A 78 -21.14 -63.85 -5.36
CA PHE A 78 -21.76 -62.97 -6.36
C PHE A 78 -22.20 -61.64 -5.73
N LEU A 79 -22.87 -61.67 -4.57
CA LEU A 79 -23.30 -60.47 -3.86
C LEU A 79 -22.13 -59.63 -3.37
N ASP A 80 -21.07 -60.25 -2.84
CA ASP A 80 -19.87 -59.53 -2.37
C ASP A 80 -19.19 -58.76 -3.51
N VAL A 81 -18.99 -59.41 -4.66
CA VAL A 81 -18.37 -58.78 -5.84
C VAL A 81 -19.28 -57.70 -6.44
N SER A 82 -20.58 -57.99 -6.55
CA SER A 82 -21.56 -57.03 -7.07
C SER A 82 -21.62 -55.78 -6.18
N LEU A 83 -21.66 -55.96 -4.87
CA LEU A 83 -21.71 -54.87 -3.90
C LEU A 83 -20.44 -54.02 -3.92
N LEU A 84 -19.27 -54.65 -4.03
CA LEU A 84 -18.00 -53.93 -4.15
C LEU A 84 -17.98 -53.02 -5.37
N ILE A 85 -18.37 -53.54 -6.54
CA ILE A 85 -18.40 -52.75 -7.79
C ILE A 85 -19.40 -51.60 -7.68
N VAL A 86 -20.61 -51.87 -7.16
CA VAL A 86 -21.67 -50.86 -7.03
C VAL A 86 -21.27 -49.76 -6.04
N LEU A 87 -20.80 -50.11 -4.84
CA LEU A 87 -20.42 -49.12 -3.83
C LEU A 87 -19.18 -48.34 -4.22
N ALA A 88 -18.19 -48.96 -4.85
CA ALA A 88 -17.02 -48.24 -5.37
C ALA A 88 -17.42 -47.23 -6.44
N TYR A 89 -18.31 -47.61 -7.36
CA TYR A 89 -18.81 -46.72 -8.41
C TYR A 89 -19.66 -45.57 -7.84
N VAL A 90 -20.62 -45.88 -6.96
CA VAL A 90 -21.46 -44.86 -6.30
C VAL A 90 -20.60 -43.91 -5.48
N GLY A 91 -19.64 -44.43 -4.72
CA GLY A 91 -18.68 -43.62 -3.96
C GLY A 91 -17.89 -42.67 -4.87
N MET A 92 -17.40 -43.17 -6.01
CA MET A 92 -16.67 -42.35 -6.99
C MET A 92 -17.56 -41.25 -7.59
N VAL A 93 -18.80 -41.55 -7.98
CA VAL A 93 -19.72 -40.57 -8.59
C VAL A 93 -20.18 -39.52 -7.58
N VAL A 94 -20.52 -39.93 -6.36
CA VAL A 94 -20.87 -39.02 -5.27
C VAL A 94 -19.67 -38.16 -4.89
N GLY A 95 -18.49 -38.76 -4.78
CA GLY A 95 -17.23 -38.07 -4.55
C GLY A 95 -16.89 -37.05 -5.65
N ALA A 96 -17.05 -37.42 -6.92
CA ALA A 96 -16.81 -36.53 -8.05
C ALA A 96 -17.82 -35.36 -8.09
N SER A 97 -19.11 -35.63 -7.83
CA SER A 97 -20.16 -34.61 -7.86
C SER A 97 -20.08 -33.64 -6.68
N LYS A 98 -19.75 -34.14 -5.48
CA LYS A 98 -19.59 -33.34 -4.26
C LYS A 98 -18.17 -32.82 -4.05
N GLY A 99 -17.18 -33.32 -4.79
CA GLY A 99 -15.79 -32.88 -4.72
C GLY A 99 -15.61 -31.41 -5.08
N GLY A 100 -16.45 -30.87 -5.97
CA GLY A 100 -16.48 -29.42 -6.25
C GLY A 100 -17.00 -28.55 -5.10
N LEU A 101 -17.65 -29.14 -4.09
CA LEU A 101 -18.06 -28.44 -2.86
C LEU A 101 -16.98 -28.50 -1.77
N LEU A 102 -15.92 -29.30 -1.98
CA LEU A 102 -14.78 -29.29 -1.09
C LEU A 102 -14.04 -27.97 -1.30
N ASN A 103 -14.26 -27.04 -0.38
CA ASN A 103 -13.45 -25.84 -0.33
C ASN A 103 -12.02 -26.24 0.04
N LEU A 104 -11.13 -26.29 -0.96
CA LEU A 104 -9.71 -26.56 -0.78
C LEU A 104 -9.06 -25.59 0.24
N GLN A 105 -9.65 -24.42 0.47
CA GLN A 105 -9.20 -23.47 1.51
C GLN A 105 -9.47 -24.00 2.93
N ALA A 106 -10.54 -24.78 3.14
CA ALA A 106 -10.84 -25.39 4.44
C ALA A 106 -9.97 -26.63 4.73
N LEU A 107 -9.47 -27.30 3.68
CA LEU A 107 -8.59 -28.48 3.79
C LEU A 107 -7.09 -28.12 3.77
N SER A 108 -6.72 -26.84 3.82
CA SER A 108 -5.33 -26.35 3.70
C SER A 108 -4.42 -26.67 4.91
N VAL A 109 -4.82 -27.60 5.78
CA VAL A 109 -4.04 -28.04 6.95
C VAL A 109 -2.83 -28.90 6.54
N PHE A 110 -2.80 -29.43 5.31
CA PHE A 110 -1.77 -30.40 4.86
C PHE A 110 -0.77 -29.92 3.79
N GLY A 111 -0.45 -28.63 3.75
CA GLY A 111 0.79 -28.17 3.10
C GLY A 111 0.70 -27.92 1.59
N GLY A 112 -0.13 -26.96 1.21
CA GLY A 112 0.12 -26.15 0.01
C GLY A 112 0.46 -24.75 0.47
N GLU A 113 1.55 -24.17 -0.04
CA GLU A 113 1.85 -22.75 0.11
C GLU A 113 0.55 -21.96 0.00
N ARG A 114 0.26 -21.17 1.05
CA ARG A 114 -0.66 -20.06 0.90
C ARG A 114 -0.17 -19.33 -0.34
N SER A 115 -0.92 -19.38 -1.43
CA SER A 115 -0.91 -18.27 -2.37
C SER A 115 -1.29 -17.09 -1.51
N THR A 116 -0.29 -16.39 -0.95
CA THR A 116 -0.47 -15.08 -0.35
C THR A 116 -1.26 -14.34 -1.41
N GLU A 117 -2.55 -14.08 -1.14
CA GLU A 117 -3.35 -13.22 -1.99
C GLU A 117 -2.49 -11.98 -2.20
N ARG A 118 -2.00 -11.79 -3.43
CA ARG A 118 -1.12 -10.67 -3.71
C ARG A 118 -2.01 -9.45 -3.60
N ILE A 119 -1.93 -8.77 -2.47
CA ILE A 119 -2.70 -7.55 -2.24
C ILE A 119 -2.11 -6.49 -3.15
N PHE A 120 -2.77 -6.23 -4.27
CA PHE A 120 -2.38 -5.19 -5.19
C PHE A 120 -2.91 -3.84 -4.70
N LYS A 121 -2.10 -2.80 -4.88
CA LYS A 121 -2.48 -1.43 -4.54
C LYS A 121 -2.13 -0.52 -5.71
N VAL A 122 -3.12 0.09 -6.33
CA VAL A 122 -2.96 0.97 -7.51
C VAL A 122 -2.68 2.39 -7.06
N LEU A 123 -1.61 3.00 -7.58
CA LEU A 123 -1.25 4.39 -7.30
C LEU A 123 -1.86 5.36 -8.31
N ASP A 124 -2.46 6.43 -7.78
CA ASP A 124 -2.94 7.58 -8.55
C ASP A 124 -1.85 8.68 -8.69
N THR A 125 -1.88 9.41 -9.80
CA THR A 125 -1.06 10.60 -10.09
C THR A 125 -1.07 11.59 -8.93
N SER A 126 -2.25 11.85 -8.34
CA SER A 126 -2.39 12.84 -7.25
C SER A 126 -1.56 12.50 -6.01
N VAL A 127 -1.46 11.21 -5.68
CA VAL A 127 -0.70 10.68 -4.54
C VAL A 127 0.79 10.71 -4.80
N ILE A 128 1.18 10.37 -6.02
CA ILE A 128 2.58 10.36 -6.44
C ILE A 128 3.15 11.79 -6.40
N ILE A 129 2.41 12.78 -6.92
CA ILE A 129 2.83 14.18 -6.90
C ILE A 129 2.94 14.72 -5.47
N ASP A 130 2.04 14.32 -4.57
CA ASP A 130 2.05 14.73 -3.15
C ASP A 130 3.29 14.18 -2.41
N GLY A 131 3.71 12.96 -2.74
CA GLY A 131 4.99 12.38 -2.32
C GLY A 131 5.01 11.74 -0.92
N ARG A 132 4.03 12.04 -0.06
CA ARG A 132 3.92 11.42 1.29
C ARG A 132 3.78 9.90 1.24
N VAL A 133 3.32 9.35 0.12
CA VAL A 133 3.26 7.89 -0.09
C VAL A 133 4.63 7.23 0.03
N ALA A 134 5.72 7.89 -0.40
CA ALA A 134 7.06 7.34 -0.23
C ALA A 134 7.45 7.23 1.25
N ASP A 135 7.09 8.21 2.07
CA ASP A 135 7.42 8.19 3.49
C ASP A 135 6.58 7.14 4.25
N ILE A 136 5.31 6.93 3.84
CA ILE A 136 4.45 5.85 4.36
C ILE A 136 5.01 4.48 3.99
N CYS A 137 5.47 4.33 2.75
CA CYS A 137 6.18 3.16 2.24
C CYS A 137 7.44 2.86 3.06
N GLU A 138 8.28 3.88 3.31
CA GLU A 138 9.50 3.75 4.10
C GLU A 138 9.22 3.37 5.57
N ALA A 139 8.14 3.91 6.14
CA ALA A 139 7.66 3.54 7.48
C ALA A 139 7.02 2.14 7.54
N ARG A 140 6.94 1.41 6.42
CA ARG A 140 6.35 0.06 6.30
C ARG A 140 4.88 -0.04 6.71
N PHE A 141 4.13 1.04 6.52
CA PHE A 141 2.67 1.05 6.72
C PHE A 141 1.89 0.56 5.49
N LEU A 142 2.56 0.42 4.35
CA LEU A 142 1.99 -0.15 3.12
C LEU A 142 2.59 -1.54 2.86
N ASP A 143 1.72 -2.53 2.75
CA ASP A 143 2.02 -3.92 2.44
C ASP A 143 1.64 -4.28 0.98
N GLY A 144 1.99 -5.48 0.52
CA GLY A 144 1.62 -5.97 -0.82
C GLY A 144 2.41 -5.35 -1.99
N THR A 145 1.90 -5.55 -3.20
CA THR A 145 2.54 -5.08 -4.44
C THR A 145 1.92 -3.73 -4.85
N LEU A 146 2.76 -2.71 -5.01
CA LEU A 146 2.36 -1.42 -5.56
C LEU A 146 2.31 -1.50 -7.08
N LEU A 147 1.10 -1.36 -7.62
CA LEU A 147 0.84 -1.32 -9.05
C LEU A 147 0.90 0.14 -9.54
N ILE A 148 1.81 0.41 -10.47
CA ILE A 148 1.95 1.71 -11.13
C ILE A 148 1.43 1.56 -12.56
N PRO A 149 0.27 2.15 -12.90
CA PRO A 149 -0.26 2.08 -14.26
C PRO A 149 0.60 2.86 -15.26
N GLN A 150 0.78 2.31 -16.46
CA GLN A 150 1.51 3.01 -17.52
C GLN A 150 0.86 4.35 -17.90
N PHE A 151 -0.48 4.45 -17.84
CA PHE A 151 -1.18 5.71 -18.13
C PHE A 151 -0.92 6.80 -17.08
N VAL A 152 -0.72 6.44 -15.81
CA VAL A 152 -0.32 7.37 -14.74
C VAL A 152 1.10 7.89 -14.98
N LEU A 153 2.03 7.02 -15.41
CA LEU A 153 3.38 7.44 -15.81
C LEU A 153 3.36 8.45 -16.96
N ARG A 154 2.53 8.19 -17.99
CA ARG A 154 2.35 9.11 -19.12
C ARG A 154 1.77 10.46 -18.69
N GLU A 155 0.79 10.45 -17.79
CA GLU A 155 0.22 11.69 -17.24
C GLU A 155 1.27 12.50 -16.47
N LEU A 156 2.06 11.85 -15.60
CA LEU A 156 3.15 12.50 -14.88
C LEU A 156 4.19 13.11 -15.81
N GLN A 157 4.53 12.42 -16.90
CA GLN A 157 5.44 12.94 -17.94
C GLN A 157 4.85 14.17 -18.63
N MET A 158 3.58 14.12 -19.05
CA MET A 158 2.91 15.30 -19.64
C MET A 158 2.88 16.50 -18.68
N VAL A 159 2.68 16.25 -17.38
CA VAL A 159 2.73 17.30 -16.35
C VAL A 159 4.16 17.83 -16.17
N ALA A 160 5.18 16.96 -16.24
CA ALA A 160 6.58 17.33 -16.17
C ALA A 160 7.05 18.14 -17.40
N ASP A 161 6.47 17.91 -18.57
CA ASP A 161 6.80 18.63 -19.81
C ASP A 161 5.94 19.90 -20.02
N SER A 162 5.10 20.25 -19.04
CA SER A 162 4.24 21.43 -19.13
C SER A 162 5.04 22.73 -19.27
N SER A 163 4.48 23.68 -20.03
CA SER A 163 5.00 25.05 -20.14
C SER A 163 4.91 25.81 -18.81
N ASP A 164 3.94 25.46 -17.97
CA ASP A 164 3.77 25.99 -16.62
C ASP A 164 4.87 25.46 -15.70
N SER A 165 5.68 26.38 -15.17
CA SER A 165 6.82 26.06 -14.30
C SER A 165 6.42 25.28 -13.04
N LEU A 166 5.28 25.62 -12.41
CA LEU A 166 4.81 24.97 -11.19
C LEU A 166 4.33 23.54 -11.47
N LYS A 167 3.58 23.34 -12.55
CA LYS A 167 3.16 22.00 -12.99
C LYS A 167 4.37 21.14 -13.34
N ARG A 168 5.32 21.69 -14.09
CA ARG A 168 6.58 21.01 -14.43
C ARG A 168 7.40 20.61 -13.21
N GLN A 169 7.50 21.46 -12.20
CA GLN A 169 8.18 21.11 -10.95
C GLN A 169 7.47 19.97 -10.21
N ARG A 170 6.13 20.01 -10.15
CA ARG A 170 5.31 18.95 -9.54
C ARG A 170 5.44 17.61 -10.27
N GLY A 171 5.40 17.61 -11.60
CA GLY A 171 5.57 16.39 -12.41
C GLY A 171 6.95 15.76 -12.21
N ARG A 172 8.01 16.57 -12.25
CA ARG A 172 9.38 16.10 -11.97
C ARG A 172 9.52 15.52 -10.56
N ARG A 173 8.96 16.20 -9.56
CA ARG A 173 8.91 15.67 -8.18
C ARG A 173 8.18 14.32 -8.11
N GLY A 174 7.06 14.16 -8.81
CA GLY A 174 6.33 12.88 -8.85
C GLY A 174 7.18 11.74 -9.43
N LEU A 175 7.93 11.99 -10.51
CA LEU A 175 8.85 11.01 -11.08
C LEU A 175 10.00 10.65 -10.13
N GLU A 176 10.56 11.64 -9.42
CA GLU A 176 11.58 11.41 -8.38
C GLU A 176 11.04 10.54 -7.23
N VAL A 177 9.80 10.77 -6.80
CA VAL A 177 9.10 9.96 -5.78
C VAL A 177 8.97 8.51 -6.23
N LEU A 178 8.55 8.25 -7.47
CA LEU A 178 8.46 6.88 -8.00
C LEU A 178 9.82 6.19 -8.06
N GLN A 179 10.87 6.92 -8.48
CA GLN A 179 12.22 6.38 -8.50
C GLN A 179 12.73 6.06 -7.09
N ARG A 180 12.39 6.88 -6.09
CA ARG A 180 12.70 6.62 -4.68
C ARG A 180 12.00 5.33 -4.23
N ILE A 181 10.70 5.19 -4.47
CA ILE A 181 9.90 4.00 -4.10
C ILE A 181 10.44 2.73 -4.76
N GLN A 182 10.78 2.77 -6.05
CA GLN A 182 11.33 1.62 -6.79
C GLN A 182 12.68 1.14 -6.22
N LYS A 183 13.48 2.02 -5.62
CA LYS A 183 14.76 1.68 -4.99
C LYS A 183 14.62 1.20 -3.55
N MET A 184 13.45 1.31 -2.94
CA MET A 184 13.25 0.90 -1.54
C MET A 184 13.30 -0.63 -1.41
N SER A 185 14.00 -1.10 -0.39
CA SER A 185 13.99 -2.52 -0.04
C SER A 185 12.76 -2.86 0.81
N GLY A 186 12.05 -3.93 0.43
CA GLY A 186 10.88 -4.41 1.17
C GLY A 186 9.52 -4.01 0.58
N ILE A 187 9.49 -3.38 -0.60
CA ILE A 187 8.28 -3.08 -1.33
C ILE A 187 8.41 -3.67 -2.73
N ASP A 188 7.40 -4.42 -3.15
CA ASP A 188 7.30 -4.91 -4.53
C ASP A 188 6.58 -3.88 -5.38
N VAL A 189 7.23 -3.45 -6.46
CA VAL A 189 6.70 -2.41 -7.36
C VAL A 189 6.57 -3.01 -8.75
N GLN A 190 5.36 -3.03 -9.27
CA GLN A 190 5.05 -3.56 -10.59
C GLN A 190 4.45 -2.47 -11.48
N ILE A 191 4.97 -2.33 -12.69
CA ILE A 191 4.39 -1.45 -13.71
C ILE A 191 3.34 -2.27 -14.48
N ALA A 192 2.10 -1.79 -14.51
CA ALA A 192 1.01 -2.42 -15.26
C ALA A 192 0.88 -1.77 -16.64
N GLU A 193 0.93 -2.60 -17.68
CA GLU A 193 0.83 -2.17 -19.08
C GLU A 193 -0.62 -2.14 -19.59
N ASP A 194 -1.58 -2.69 -18.84
CA ASP A 194 -2.99 -2.70 -19.24
C ASP A 194 -3.53 -1.28 -19.40
N ASP A 195 -4.18 -1.04 -20.53
CA ASP A 195 -4.83 0.22 -20.84
C ASP A 195 -6.26 -0.02 -21.32
N PHE A 196 -7.17 0.82 -20.86
CA PHE A 196 -8.59 0.75 -21.19
C PHE A 196 -8.89 1.79 -22.26
N ALA A 197 -8.63 1.43 -23.53
CA ALA A 197 -8.79 2.36 -24.66
C ALA A 197 -10.23 2.90 -24.82
N ASN A 198 -11.23 2.16 -24.36
CA ASN A 198 -12.64 2.55 -24.41
C ASN A 198 -13.05 3.57 -23.34
N VAL A 199 -12.15 3.90 -22.41
CA VAL A 199 -12.41 4.80 -21.29
C VAL A 199 -11.49 6.01 -21.42
N PRO A 200 -12.00 7.22 -21.69
CA PRO A 200 -11.15 8.40 -21.85
C PRO A 200 -10.63 8.92 -20.51
N ASP A 201 -11.43 8.83 -19.46
CA ASP A 201 -11.13 9.43 -18.15
C ASP A 201 -10.14 8.58 -17.36
N VAL A 202 -9.03 9.19 -16.91
CA VAL A 202 -7.97 8.53 -16.14
C VAL A 202 -8.53 7.90 -14.85
N ASP A 203 -9.41 8.62 -14.17
CA ASP A 203 -10.09 8.16 -12.95
C ASP A 203 -10.88 6.88 -13.16
N MET A 204 -11.57 6.76 -14.30
CA MET A 204 -12.32 5.55 -14.64
C MET A 204 -11.37 4.40 -15.03
N LYS A 205 -10.23 4.70 -15.68
CA LYS A 205 -9.19 3.69 -15.93
C LYS A 205 -8.62 3.11 -14.64
N LEU A 206 -8.41 3.95 -13.61
CA LEU A 206 -7.96 3.48 -12.28
C LEU A 206 -8.98 2.53 -11.64
N ILE A 207 -10.27 2.85 -11.75
CA ILE A 207 -11.36 2.01 -11.26
C ILE A 207 -11.41 0.66 -11.99
N GLU A 208 -11.34 0.65 -13.32
CA GLU A 208 -11.35 -0.59 -14.10
C GLU A 208 -10.09 -1.43 -13.84
N MET A 209 -8.93 -0.80 -13.67
CA MET A 209 -7.71 -1.49 -13.26
C MET A 209 -7.84 -2.11 -11.86
N ALA A 210 -8.41 -1.36 -10.92
CA ALA A 210 -8.63 -1.86 -9.56
C ALA A 210 -9.56 -3.09 -9.55
N LYS A 211 -10.61 -3.10 -10.38
CA LYS A 211 -11.48 -4.28 -10.54
C LYS A 211 -10.77 -5.46 -11.18
N LEU A 212 -9.97 -5.21 -12.22
CA LEU A 212 -9.25 -6.26 -12.94
C LEU A 212 -8.26 -7.01 -12.04
N TYR A 213 -7.56 -6.25 -11.18
CA TYR A 213 -6.51 -6.77 -10.31
C TYR A 213 -6.97 -7.07 -8.88
N ASP A 214 -8.26 -6.90 -8.58
CA ASP A 214 -8.81 -6.93 -7.21
C ASP A 214 -7.97 -6.08 -6.23
N ALA A 215 -7.63 -4.88 -6.68
CA ALA A 215 -6.64 -4.01 -6.06
C ALA A 215 -7.31 -2.85 -5.32
N LYS A 216 -6.64 -2.37 -4.27
CA LYS A 216 -7.06 -1.16 -3.53
C LYS A 216 -6.52 0.09 -4.22
N ILE A 217 -7.30 1.16 -4.29
CA ILE A 217 -6.84 2.42 -4.90
C ILE A 217 -6.22 3.32 -3.84
N ILE A 218 -4.99 3.78 -4.05
CA ILE A 218 -4.36 4.81 -3.23
C ILE A 218 -4.53 6.16 -3.94
N THR A 219 -5.36 7.04 -3.39
CA THR A 219 -5.65 8.36 -3.98
C THR A 219 -5.75 9.46 -2.92
N ASN A 220 -5.44 10.70 -3.32
CA ASN A 220 -5.69 11.91 -2.54
C ASN A 220 -6.95 12.64 -3.02
N ASP A 221 -7.51 12.25 -4.17
CA ASP A 221 -8.69 12.86 -4.75
C ASP A 221 -9.96 12.41 -4.01
N TYR A 222 -10.78 13.40 -3.62
CA TYR A 222 -12.01 13.18 -2.89
C TYR A 222 -13.15 12.67 -3.79
N ASN A 223 -13.19 13.08 -5.05
CA ASN A 223 -14.19 12.67 -6.02
C ASN A 223 -13.96 11.23 -6.46
N LEU A 224 -12.71 10.87 -6.80
CA LEU A 224 -12.35 9.49 -7.14
C LEU A 224 -12.70 8.55 -5.98
N ASN A 225 -12.40 8.94 -4.73
CA ASN A 225 -12.76 8.17 -3.54
C ASN A 225 -14.28 7.91 -3.46
N LYS A 226 -15.11 8.96 -3.61
CA LYS A 226 -16.58 8.80 -3.59
C LYS A 226 -17.09 7.84 -4.65
N VAL A 227 -16.64 8.02 -5.90
CA VAL A 227 -17.11 7.21 -7.03
C VAL A 227 -16.65 5.76 -6.89
N ALA A 228 -15.39 5.52 -6.54
CA ALA A 228 -14.85 4.18 -6.36
C ALA A 228 -15.51 3.43 -5.18
N THR A 229 -15.82 4.13 -4.07
CA THR A 229 -16.53 3.52 -2.92
C THR A 229 -17.93 3.07 -3.31
N LEU A 230 -18.65 3.86 -4.12
CA LEU A 230 -19.98 3.50 -4.62
C LEU A 230 -19.95 2.25 -5.51
N GLN A 231 -18.81 1.95 -6.14
CA GLN A 231 -18.60 0.75 -6.94
C GLN A 231 -18.09 -0.45 -6.12
N GLY A 232 -18.00 -0.31 -4.78
CA GLY A 232 -17.58 -1.38 -3.88
C GLY A 232 -16.05 -1.59 -3.80
N LEU A 233 -15.25 -0.65 -4.32
CA LEU A 233 -13.80 -0.74 -4.25
C LEU A 233 -13.27 -0.19 -2.91
N GLU A 234 -12.23 -0.84 -2.38
CA GLU A 234 -11.52 -0.35 -1.21
C GLU A 234 -10.51 0.75 -1.59
N ILE A 235 -10.54 1.85 -0.84
CA ILE A 235 -9.69 3.03 -1.10
C ILE A 235 -8.84 3.36 0.12
N LEU A 236 -7.57 3.62 -0.14
CA LEU A 236 -6.59 4.08 0.83
C LEU A 236 -6.32 5.56 0.58
N ASN A 237 -6.97 6.43 1.34
CA ASN A 237 -6.80 7.87 1.19
C ASN A 237 -5.74 8.41 2.16
N ILE A 238 -4.66 8.97 1.63
CA ILE A 238 -3.54 9.46 2.46
C ILE A 238 -3.93 10.68 3.30
N ASN A 239 -4.84 11.53 2.81
CA ASN A 239 -5.36 12.63 3.63
C ASN A 239 -6.18 12.14 4.82
N GLN A 240 -6.95 11.05 4.65
CA GLN A 240 -7.65 10.42 5.77
C GLN A 240 -6.68 9.80 6.77
N LEU A 241 -5.64 9.10 6.28
CA LEU A 241 -4.59 8.55 7.14
C LEU A 241 -3.89 9.64 7.95
N ALA A 242 -3.49 10.74 7.29
CA ALA A 242 -2.85 11.87 7.97
C ALA A 242 -3.74 12.47 9.07
N ASN A 243 -5.05 12.58 8.83
CA ASN A 243 -5.99 13.05 9.85
C ASN A 243 -6.17 12.05 10.99
N ALA A 244 -6.13 10.75 10.72
CA ALA A 244 -6.20 9.70 11.75
C ALA A 244 -4.96 9.65 12.64
N LEU A 245 -3.80 10.09 12.13
CA LEU A 245 -2.55 10.18 12.86
C LEU A 245 -2.41 11.48 13.68
N LYS A 246 -3.37 12.41 13.61
CA LYS A 246 -3.33 13.63 14.44
C LYS A 246 -3.43 13.26 15.92
N PRO A 247 -2.58 13.82 16.79
CA PRO A 247 -2.63 13.57 18.22
C PRO A 247 -4.03 13.82 18.79
N VAL A 248 -4.55 12.84 19.52
CA VAL A 248 -5.83 12.99 20.23
C VAL A 248 -5.52 13.59 21.59
N VAL A 249 -6.01 14.81 21.81
CA VAL A 249 -5.87 15.48 23.10
C VAL A 249 -7.05 15.13 23.98
N LEU A 250 -6.78 14.65 25.20
CA LEU A 250 -7.81 14.26 26.15
C LEU A 250 -7.97 15.32 27.26
N PRO A 251 -9.19 15.48 27.82
CA PRO A 251 -9.35 16.25 29.05
C PRO A 251 -8.41 15.72 30.16
N GLY A 252 -7.72 16.62 30.84
CA GLY A 252 -6.73 16.33 31.89
C GLY A 252 -5.29 16.18 31.37
N GLU A 253 -5.07 16.12 30.06
CA GLU A 253 -3.72 16.10 29.48
C GLU A 253 -3.09 17.50 29.50
N ILE A 254 -1.77 17.55 29.71
CA ILE A 254 -1.00 18.79 29.64
C ILE A 254 -0.47 18.95 28.23
N MET A 255 -0.68 20.12 27.63
CA MET A 255 -0.14 20.48 26.33
C MET A 255 0.54 21.84 26.37
N ARG A 256 1.52 22.02 25.50
CA ARG A 256 2.28 23.26 25.40
C ARG A 256 1.80 24.08 24.22
N VAL A 257 1.32 25.30 24.48
CA VAL A 257 0.72 26.16 23.46
C VAL A 257 1.31 27.56 23.50
N PHE A 258 1.47 28.18 22.33
CA PHE A 258 1.89 29.57 22.20
C PHE A 258 0.66 30.47 22.12
N ILE A 259 0.49 31.41 23.06
CA ILE A 259 -0.68 32.27 23.10
C ILE A 259 -0.52 33.42 22.10
N LEU A 260 -1.34 33.47 21.06
CA LEU A 260 -1.23 34.49 20.00
C LEU A 260 -1.99 35.78 20.33
N ARG A 261 -3.21 35.65 20.89
CA ARG A 261 -4.14 36.78 21.05
C ARG A 261 -5.00 36.65 22.31
N GLU A 262 -5.61 37.76 22.72
CA GLU A 262 -6.65 37.76 23.76
C GLU A 262 -7.90 37.02 23.27
N GLY A 263 -8.53 36.26 24.17
CA GLY A 263 -9.80 35.60 23.93
C GLY A 263 -11.00 36.53 24.10
N LYS A 264 -12.19 35.97 23.91
CA LYS A 264 -13.44 36.74 23.99
C LYS A 264 -13.74 37.18 25.43
N GLU A 265 -13.35 36.40 26.42
CA GLU A 265 -13.54 36.72 27.84
C GLU A 265 -12.30 37.38 28.47
N TYR A 266 -12.52 38.17 29.52
CA TYR A 266 -11.51 39.05 30.13
C TYR A 266 -10.22 38.34 30.61
N ASN A 267 -10.22 37.03 30.81
CA ASN A 267 -9.05 36.28 31.28
C ASN A 267 -8.55 35.21 30.30
N GLN A 268 -9.12 35.17 29.09
CA GLN A 268 -8.78 34.14 28.11
C GLN A 268 -7.66 34.56 27.17
N GLY A 269 -6.85 33.59 26.75
CA GLY A 269 -5.97 33.68 25.60
C GLY A 269 -6.39 32.67 24.52
N VAL A 270 -6.02 32.93 23.27
CA VAL A 270 -6.26 32.03 22.14
C VAL A 270 -4.93 31.62 21.53
N ALA A 271 -4.77 30.31 21.36
CA ALA A 271 -3.69 29.69 20.64
C ALA A 271 -4.24 28.85 19.48
N TYR A 272 -3.37 28.53 18.52
CA TYR A 272 -3.66 27.56 17.48
C TYR A 272 -2.59 26.47 17.53
N LEU A 273 -3.02 25.22 17.46
CA LEU A 273 -2.11 24.11 17.19
C LEU A 273 -1.66 24.14 15.73
N ASP A 274 -0.62 23.39 15.40
CA ASP A 274 -0.07 23.30 14.05
C ASP A 274 -1.10 22.79 13.02
N ASP A 275 -2.12 22.06 13.48
CA ASP A 275 -3.21 21.54 12.66
C ASP A 275 -4.38 22.53 12.46
N GLY A 276 -4.28 23.74 13.02
CA GLY A 276 -5.30 24.79 12.97
C GLY A 276 -6.38 24.69 14.06
N THR A 277 -6.31 23.72 14.96
CA THR A 277 -7.26 23.59 16.08
C THR A 277 -7.13 24.79 17.02
N MET A 278 -8.24 25.46 17.29
CA MET A 278 -8.28 26.61 18.20
C MET A 278 -8.24 26.14 19.65
N VAL A 279 -7.28 26.65 20.42
CA VAL A 279 -7.13 26.39 21.86
C VAL A 279 -7.45 27.67 22.63
N VAL A 280 -8.51 27.63 23.42
CA VAL A 280 -8.93 28.73 24.30
C VAL A 280 -8.42 28.42 25.70
N VAL A 281 -7.56 29.29 26.23
CA VAL A 281 -6.88 29.08 27.51
C VAL A 281 -7.33 30.09 28.54
N ASP A 282 -7.95 29.63 29.62
CA ASP A 282 -8.31 30.46 30.78
C ASP A 282 -7.08 30.78 31.64
N GLY A 283 -6.92 32.04 32.04
CA GLY A 283 -5.76 32.57 32.76
C GLY A 283 -4.60 33.02 31.88
N ALA A 284 -4.72 32.90 30.55
CA ALA A 284 -3.61 33.14 29.62
C ALA A 284 -3.50 34.59 29.12
N ARG A 285 -4.41 35.49 29.50
CA ARG A 285 -4.39 36.89 29.02
C ARG A 285 -3.08 37.62 29.32
N ARG A 286 -2.48 37.40 30.49
CA ARG A 286 -1.20 38.01 30.86
C ARG A 286 0.02 37.34 30.22
N LEU A 287 -0.20 36.26 29.47
CA LEU A 287 0.81 35.37 28.92
C LEU A 287 0.78 35.37 27.38
N ILE A 288 0.23 36.42 26.76
CA ILE A 288 0.26 36.62 25.30
C ILE A 288 1.71 36.69 24.81
N ASN A 289 1.95 36.12 23.63
CA ASN A 289 3.27 35.95 23.00
C ASN A 289 4.24 35.09 23.84
N LYS A 290 3.73 34.21 24.70
CA LYS A 290 4.52 33.24 25.44
C LYS A 290 4.02 31.83 25.19
N THR A 291 4.96 30.88 25.24
CA THR A 291 4.66 29.45 25.24
C THR A 291 4.46 28.98 26.67
N ILE A 292 3.29 28.44 26.97
CA ILE A 292 2.90 28.00 28.32
C ILE A 292 2.34 26.57 28.30
N ASP A 293 2.46 25.89 29.43
CA ASP A 293 1.84 24.59 29.65
C ASP A 293 0.40 24.78 30.13
N VAL A 294 -0.51 24.08 29.48
CA VAL A 294 -1.96 24.22 29.64
C VAL A 294 -2.55 22.84 29.87
N THR A 295 -3.35 22.71 30.93
CA THR A 295 -4.14 21.49 31.16
C THR A 295 -5.45 21.59 30.39
N VAL A 296 -5.74 20.61 29.54
CA VAL A 296 -6.98 20.54 28.77
C VAL A 296 -8.16 20.31 29.72
N THR A 297 -9.16 21.18 29.71
CA THR A 297 -10.38 21.06 30.52
C THR A 297 -11.48 20.35 29.75
N SER A 298 -11.67 20.70 28.49
CA SER A 298 -12.72 20.12 27.64
C SER A 298 -12.41 20.30 26.17
N VAL A 299 -12.88 19.37 25.34
CA VAL A 299 -12.76 19.45 23.88
C VAL A 299 -14.17 19.56 23.30
N HIS A 300 -14.43 20.61 22.53
CA HIS A 300 -15.70 20.84 21.85
C HIS A 300 -15.52 20.71 20.34
N GLN A 301 -16.46 20.03 19.68
CA GLN A 301 -16.54 20.02 18.22
C GLN A 301 -17.44 21.18 17.77
N THR A 302 -16.96 22.01 16.85
CA THR A 302 -17.74 23.08 16.20
C THR A 302 -17.86 22.83 14.70
N THR A 303 -18.70 23.62 14.02
CA THR A 303 -18.84 23.60 12.55
C THR A 303 -17.55 23.97 11.82
N ALA A 304 -16.65 24.73 12.46
CA ALA A 304 -15.35 25.13 11.91
C ALA A 304 -14.20 24.16 12.25
N GLY A 305 -14.45 23.15 13.10
CA GLY A 305 -13.43 22.20 13.53
C GLY A 305 -13.46 21.91 15.03
N LYS A 306 -12.43 21.25 15.54
CA LYS A 306 -12.24 21.05 16.99
C LYS A 306 -11.83 22.37 17.66
N MET A 307 -12.33 22.58 18.86
CA MET A 307 -11.93 23.64 19.77
C MET A 307 -11.55 23.00 21.10
N ILE A 308 -10.38 23.34 21.61
CA ILE A 308 -9.87 22.82 22.88
C ILE A 308 -9.97 23.95 23.90
N PHE A 309 -10.49 23.65 25.08
CA PHE A 309 -10.45 24.55 26.22
C PHE A 309 -9.43 24.02 27.22
N GLY A 310 -8.66 24.92 27.80
CA GLY A 310 -7.69 24.58 28.83
C GLY A 310 -7.51 25.69 29.85
N ARG A 311 -6.78 25.39 30.91
CA ARG A 311 -6.37 26.36 31.94
C ARG A 311 -4.86 26.34 32.08
N VAL A 312 -4.26 27.49 32.34
CA VAL A 312 -2.83 27.60 32.65
C VAL A 312 -2.46 26.68 33.80
N ASP A 313 -1.45 25.83 33.61
CA ASP A 313 -0.88 25.04 34.70
C ASP A 313 0.16 25.88 35.45
N GLU A 314 -0.21 26.39 36.62
CA GLU A 314 0.66 27.25 37.44
C GLU A 314 1.84 26.50 38.08
N ARG A 315 1.90 25.16 37.95
CA ARG A 315 2.97 24.34 38.55
C ARG A 315 4.32 24.45 37.84
N GLY A 316 4.35 24.89 36.57
CA GLY A 316 5.58 25.02 35.77
C GLY A 316 6.36 26.33 35.94
N SER A 317 5.80 27.34 36.62
CA SER A 317 6.37 28.70 36.63
C SER A 317 7.28 29.02 37.83
N GLN A 318 7.48 28.09 38.78
CA GLN A 318 8.30 28.33 39.98
C GLN A 318 9.75 27.84 39.91
N SER A 319 10.21 27.21 38.82
CA SER A 319 11.57 26.62 38.76
C SER A 319 12.66 27.50 38.13
N ASN A 320 12.39 28.76 37.78
CA ASN A 320 13.41 29.65 37.21
C ASN A 320 13.29 31.09 37.74
N SER A 321 13.90 31.35 38.90
CA SER A 321 14.38 32.69 39.27
C SER A 321 15.61 32.56 40.19
N PRO A 322 16.72 33.27 39.91
CA PRO A 322 17.95 33.18 40.68
C PRO A 322 17.76 33.83 42.06
N ALA A 323 18.18 33.12 43.11
CA ALA A 323 18.10 33.58 44.48
C ALA A 323 18.84 34.91 44.67
N HIS A 324 18.09 35.92 45.09
CA HIS A 324 18.60 37.18 45.59
C HIS A 324 19.25 36.94 46.96
N VAL A 325 20.58 36.96 47.04
CA VAL A 325 21.30 36.94 48.33
C VAL A 325 21.38 38.38 48.84
N GLN A 326 20.53 38.68 49.83
CA GLN A 326 20.58 39.89 50.62
C GLN A 326 21.86 39.93 51.47
N ALA A 327 22.56 41.06 51.38
CA ALA A 327 23.70 41.40 52.20
C ALA A 327 23.32 41.53 53.68
N SER A 328 24.11 40.91 54.55
CA SER A 328 24.21 41.27 55.96
C SER A 328 25.65 41.65 56.27
N SER A 329 25.80 42.85 56.83
CA SER A 329 27.04 43.48 57.24
C SER A 329 27.52 42.97 58.60
N SER A 330 28.82 42.69 58.74
CA SER A 330 29.57 43.01 59.97
C SER A 330 31.08 43.08 59.70
N SER A 331 31.73 43.90 60.50
CA SER A 331 32.99 44.61 60.35
C SER A 331 34.24 43.85 60.80
N THR A 332 35.42 44.21 60.25
CA THR A 332 36.60 44.83 60.95
C THR A 332 37.97 44.34 60.43
N THR A 333 38.89 45.31 60.24
CA THR A 333 40.39 45.27 60.25
C THR A 333 41.21 44.69 59.07
N ALA A 334 42.08 45.54 58.52
CA ALA A 334 43.36 45.24 57.84
C ALA A 334 44.51 45.21 58.88
N PRO A 335 45.84 45.06 58.57
CA PRO A 335 46.55 44.87 57.27
C PRO A 335 47.74 43.85 57.31
N SER A 336 48.41 43.56 56.17
CA SER A 336 49.90 43.58 55.97
C SER A 336 50.43 42.68 54.82
N THR A 337 51.04 43.34 53.83
CA THR A 337 52.33 43.11 53.12
C THR A 337 53.05 41.74 53.23
N SER A 338 53.48 41.15 52.10
CA SER A 338 54.90 41.10 51.66
C SER A 338 55.22 40.04 50.57
N GLN A 339 55.93 40.50 49.51
CA GLN A 339 57.01 39.83 48.75
C GLN A 339 56.69 38.58 47.91
N ALA A 340 57.40 38.23 46.83
CA ALA A 340 58.29 38.88 45.85
C ALA A 340 58.60 37.79 44.79
N SER A 341 58.86 38.21 43.55
CA SER A 341 59.34 37.45 42.39
C SER A 341 60.76 36.84 42.62
N PRO A 342 61.54 36.27 41.63
CA PRO A 342 61.35 36.22 40.17
C PRO A 342 61.93 35.00 39.38
N ALA A 343 61.78 35.07 38.03
CA ALA A 343 62.73 34.64 36.98
C ALA A 343 62.96 33.11 36.77
N LEU A 344 63.33 32.56 35.60
CA LEU A 344 63.85 33.06 34.33
C LEU A 344 63.71 31.94 33.26
N SER A 345 63.53 32.34 31.99
CA SER A 345 64.15 31.80 30.74
C SER A 345 64.05 30.32 30.34
N GLY A 346 63.73 30.12 29.05
CA GLY A 346 64.04 28.90 28.30
C GLY A 346 63.39 28.87 26.92
N ASP A 347 64.04 29.53 25.97
CA ASP A 347 63.74 29.57 24.52
C ASP A 347 64.11 28.24 23.82
N VAL A 348 63.82 28.13 22.50
CA VAL A 348 64.42 27.26 21.45
C VAL A 348 63.38 26.57 20.53
N THR A 349 63.04 27.30 19.45
CA THR A 349 63.12 26.96 18.00
C THR A 349 62.77 25.57 17.41
N SER A 350 61.97 25.58 16.34
CA SER A 350 62.29 25.05 14.97
C SER A 350 61.12 25.36 14.01
N SER A 351 61.27 26.26 13.04
CA SER A 351 61.74 26.06 11.64
C SER A 351 60.77 25.22 10.79
N VAL A 352 59.92 25.80 9.92
CA VAL A 352 60.17 26.25 8.52
C VAL A 352 60.27 25.08 7.53
N GLU A 353 59.31 24.97 6.61
CA GLU A 353 59.55 25.02 5.14
C GLU A 353 58.25 25.11 4.32
N ASN A 354 58.42 25.65 3.12
CA ASN A 354 57.44 26.33 2.26
C ASN A 354 57.52 25.77 0.82
N SER A 355 56.58 26.23 -0.01
CA SER A 355 56.53 26.15 -1.50
C SER A 355 55.94 24.84 -2.08
N SER A 356 55.26 24.82 -3.22
CA SER A 356 55.00 25.79 -4.31
C SER A 356 53.84 25.20 -5.17
N ALA A 357 52.80 25.96 -5.52
CA ALA A 357 52.60 26.70 -6.78
C ALA A 357 52.68 25.88 -8.10
N ARG A 358 51.56 25.83 -8.84
CA ARG A 358 51.54 26.16 -10.28
C ARG A 358 50.13 26.40 -10.84
N ALA A 359 50.02 27.51 -11.57
CA ALA A 359 48.93 27.93 -12.42
C ALA A 359 49.08 27.38 -13.85
N ALA A 360 47.99 27.36 -14.62
CA ALA A 360 48.02 27.50 -16.08
C ALA A 360 46.73 28.16 -16.58
N THR A 361 46.94 29.22 -17.36
CA THR A 361 45.99 30.09 -18.07
C THR A 361 45.98 29.70 -19.56
N VAL A 362 45.14 30.39 -20.35
CA VAL A 362 45.16 30.66 -21.82
C VAL A 362 43.97 30.00 -22.54
N GLY A 363 43.19 30.65 -23.41
CA GLY A 363 43.17 31.98 -24.08
C GLY A 363 41.83 32.10 -24.84
N GLY A 364 41.27 33.29 -25.12
CA GLY A 364 41.53 34.16 -26.30
C GLY A 364 40.83 33.59 -27.55
N ASP A 365 40.03 34.24 -28.40
CA ASP A 365 39.76 35.60 -28.89
C ASP A 365 38.32 35.56 -29.49
N GLY A 366 37.53 36.59 -29.81
CA GLY A 366 37.75 37.89 -30.46
C GLY A 366 36.85 37.99 -31.71
N HIS A 367 36.35 39.21 -32.00
CA HIS A 367 35.59 39.67 -33.18
C HIS A 367 34.10 39.30 -33.32
N ALA A 368 33.24 40.03 -34.02
CA ALA A 368 33.00 41.46 -34.32
C ALA A 368 31.77 41.44 -35.27
N GLU A 369 31.07 42.57 -35.36
CA GLU A 369 30.38 43.04 -36.58
C GLU A 369 28.89 42.66 -36.86
N VAL A 370 28.02 43.67 -36.61
CA VAL A 370 27.05 44.31 -37.55
C VAL A 370 26.10 43.40 -38.37
N ARG A 371 24.78 43.54 -38.17
CA ARG A 371 23.87 44.26 -39.11
C ARG A 371 22.42 44.30 -38.63
N ALA A 372 21.81 45.46 -38.87
CA ALA A 372 20.39 45.77 -38.75
C ALA A 372 19.52 45.04 -39.78
N SER A 373 18.23 44.88 -39.47
CA SER A 373 17.17 45.30 -40.40
C SER A 373 15.81 45.40 -39.69
N GLU A 374 15.21 46.57 -39.86
CA GLU A 374 13.81 46.90 -39.58
C GLU A 374 12.86 46.06 -40.44
N SER A 375 11.62 45.85 -39.97
CA SER A 375 10.43 46.37 -40.66
C SER A 375 9.10 45.96 -39.98
N ARG A 376 8.36 47.00 -39.56
CA ARG A 376 6.94 47.30 -39.85
C ARG A 376 5.93 46.13 -39.77
N SER A 377 4.94 46.18 -38.87
CA SER A 377 3.74 47.05 -38.82
C SER A 377 2.49 46.33 -39.33
N ALA A 378 1.47 46.38 -38.47
CA ALA A 378 0.03 46.39 -38.76
C ALA A 378 -0.61 45.16 -39.41
N SER A 379 -1.58 44.54 -38.71
CA SER A 379 -3.00 44.80 -38.97
C SER A 379 -3.90 43.85 -38.17
N GLN A 380 -4.66 44.41 -37.23
CA GLN A 380 -5.94 43.87 -36.76
C GLN A 380 -7.01 44.35 -37.76
N PRO A 381 -8.11 43.61 -38.03
CA PRO A 381 -9.38 43.83 -37.32
C PRO A 381 -10.33 42.59 -37.35
N PRO A 382 -11.65 42.71 -37.08
CA PRO A 382 -12.31 43.13 -35.85
C PRO A 382 -13.31 42.07 -35.30
N ARG A 383 -13.87 42.34 -34.12
CA ARG A 383 -14.89 41.53 -33.42
C ARG A 383 -16.27 41.55 -34.11
N PRO A 384 -17.07 40.48 -34.04
CA PRO A 384 -18.49 40.52 -34.38
C PRO A 384 -19.37 40.95 -33.20
N VAL A 385 -20.44 41.67 -33.57
CA VAL A 385 -21.46 42.34 -32.76
C VAL A 385 -22.60 41.38 -32.42
N VAL A 386 -23.11 41.46 -31.19
CA VAL A 386 -24.35 40.81 -30.71
C VAL A 386 -25.57 41.66 -31.09
N PRO A 387 -26.72 41.03 -31.41
CA PRO A 387 -28.01 41.60 -31.05
C PRO A 387 -28.84 40.66 -30.15
N GLU A 388 -29.43 41.28 -29.13
CA GLU A 388 -30.33 40.73 -28.10
C GLU A 388 -31.80 40.66 -28.63
N PRO A 389 -32.82 40.27 -27.83
CA PRO A 389 -33.64 39.09 -28.05
C PRO A 389 -35.09 39.38 -28.52
N SER A 390 -35.79 38.35 -29.01
CA SER A 390 -37.26 38.38 -29.19
C SER A 390 -37.96 37.37 -28.28
N ARG A 391 -39.01 37.87 -27.62
CA ARG A 391 -39.92 37.20 -26.70
C ARG A 391 -40.66 36.01 -27.33
N SER A 392 -40.84 34.95 -26.53
CA SER A 392 -42.12 34.24 -26.30
C SER A 392 -41.93 33.19 -25.22
#